data_AF-A0A4P6BA83-F1
#
_entry.id   AF-A0A4P6BA83-F1
#
_cell.length_a   1.000
_cell.length_b   1.000
_cell.length_c   1.000
_cell.angle_alpha   90.00
_cell.angle_beta   90.00
_cell.angle_gamma   90.00
#
_symmetry.space_group_name_H-M   'P 1'
#
loop_
_entity.id
_entity.type
_entity.pdbx_description
1 polymer ?
#
loop_
_entity_poly.entity_id
_entity_poly.type
_entity_poly.pdbx_seq_one_letter_code
_entity_poly.pdbx_strand_id
1 'polypeptide(L)' 'MRLLVSKSFTSNDELYKIVDLLNKTLKDYNLMFGLSQDTDGHTMTLSIYEV' A
#
# COMPACT_ATOMS: atom_id res chain seq x y z
N MET A 1 14.85 -1.45 -0.70
CA MET A 1 13.66 -0.77 -0.11
C MET A 1 13.79 0.75 -0.12
N ARG A 2 13.35 1.36 -1.23
CA ARG A 2 13.27 2.81 -1.45
C ARG A 2 11.81 3.21 -1.66
N LEU A 3 11.30 4.20 -0.92
CA LEU A 3 9.95 4.74 -1.15
C LEU A 3 9.91 5.47 -2.50
N LEU A 4 9.02 5.04 -3.39
CA LEU A 4 8.79 5.69 -4.69
C LEU A 4 7.68 6.73 -4.58
N VAL A 5 6.56 6.36 -3.96
CA VAL A 5 5.38 7.22 -3.81
C VAL A 5 4.52 6.77 -2.63
N SER A 6 3.82 7.73 -2.03
CA SER A 6 2.77 7.47 -1.05
C SER A 6 1.54 8.32 -1.34
N LYS A 7 0.34 7.77 -1.12
CA LYS A 7 -0.92 8.50 -1.23
C LYS A 7 -1.85 8.11 -0.09
N SER A 8 -2.42 9.12 0.55
CA SER A 8 -3.44 8.94 1.59
C SER A 8 -4.84 9.02 1.01
N PHE A 9 -5.73 8.20 1.57
CA PHE A 9 -7.14 8.05 1.21
C PHE A 9 -7.97 8.01 2.49
N THR A 10 -9.26 8.32 2.39
CA THR A 10 -10.21 7.93 3.44
C THR A 10 -10.18 6.41 3.60
N SER A 11 -10.26 5.96 4.85
CA SER A 11 -10.26 4.55 5.22
C SER A 11 -11.26 3.74 4.39
N ASN A 12 -10.78 2.62 3.84
CA ASN A 12 -11.55 1.75 2.96
C ASN A 12 -11.06 0.31 3.10
N ASP A 13 -11.95 -0.57 3.53
CA ASP A 13 -11.67 -1.98 3.79
C ASP A 13 -11.28 -2.77 2.52
N GLU A 14 -11.54 -2.28 1.32
CA GLU A 14 -11.10 -2.95 0.09
C GLU A 14 -9.62 -2.66 -0.24
N LEU A 15 -9.03 -1.59 0.33
CA LEU A 15 -7.63 -1.22 0.03
C LEU A 15 -6.64 -2.32 0.42
N TYR A 16 -6.87 -3.05 1.53
CA TYR A 16 -5.97 -4.15 1.90
C TYR A 16 -6.00 -5.29 0.87
N LYS A 17 -7.18 -5.58 0.29
CA LYS A 17 -7.33 -6.62 -0.74
C LYS A 17 -6.61 -6.24 -2.02
N ILE A 18 -6.70 -4.97 -2.40
CA ILE A 18 -5.97 -4.43 -3.56
C ILE A 18 -4.46 -4.55 -3.31
N VAL A 19 -3.98 -4.17 -2.14
CA VAL A 19 -2.55 -4.26 -1.78
C VAL A 19 -2.05 -5.70 -1.78
N ASP A 20 -2.83 -6.64 -1.24
CA ASP A 20 -2.52 -8.07 -1.28
C ASP A 20 -2.44 -8.61 -2.72
N LEU A 21 -3.40 -8.24 -3.58
CA LEU A 21 -3.39 -8.60 -5.00
C LEU A 21 -2.15 -8.05 -5.72
N LEU A 22 -1.79 -6.79 -5.49
CA LEU A 22 -0.62 -6.16 -6.09
C LEU A 22 0.67 -6.86 -5.66
N ASN A 23 0.84 -7.15 -4.37
CA ASN A 23 2.01 -7.87 -3.87
C ASN A 23 2.08 -9.30 -4.42
N LYS A 24 0.96 -10.00 -4.60
CA LYS A 24 0.94 -11.35 -5.19
C LYS A 24 1.28 -11.37 -6.67
N THR A 25 0.91 -10.34 -7.42
CA THR A 25 1.04 -10.29 -8.89
C THR A 25 2.30 -9.56 -9.36
N LEU A 26 2.82 -8.60 -8.58
CA LEU A 26 3.93 -7.72 -8.99
C LEU A 26 5.22 -7.89 -8.18
N LYS A 27 5.29 -8.83 -7.24
CA LYS A 27 6.51 -9.09 -6.44
C LYS A 27 7.77 -9.33 -7.28
N ASP A 28 7.62 -9.92 -8.47
CA ASP A 28 8.75 -10.27 -9.34
C ASP A 28 9.30 -9.04 -10.11
N TYR A 29 8.65 -7.88 -9.98
CA TYR A 29 9.05 -6.62 -10.60
C TYR A 29 9.86 -5.70 -9.65
N ASN A 30 10.37 -6.24 -8.53
CA ASN A 30 11.04 -5.48 -7.47
C ASN A 30 10.16 -4.36 -6.89
N LEU A 31 8.84 -4.55 -6.89
CA LEU A 31 7.87 -3.61 -6.32
C LEU A 31 7.21 -4.23 -5.07
N MET A 32 7.06 -3.41 -4.05
CA MET A 32 6.29 -3.74 -2.84
C MET A 32 5.28 -2.66 -2.54
N PHE A 33 4.07 -3.08 -2.19
CA PHE A 33 2.94 -2.22 -1.86
C PHE A 33 2.64 -2.35 -0.36
N GLY A 34 2.69 -1.23 0.35
CA GLY A 34 2.40 -1.14 1.78
C GLY A 34 1.10 -0.39 2.03
N LEU A 35 0.39 -0.76 3.09
CA LEU A 35 -0.80 -0.05 3.57
C LEU A 35 -0.63 0.20 5.07
N SER A 36 -0.81 1.44 5.49
CA SER A 36 -0.86 1.82 6.90
C SER A 36 -2.13 2.61 7.18
N GLN A 37 -2.71 2.45 8.36
CA GLN A 37 -3.85 3.22 8.82
C GLN A 37 -3.37 4.23 9.88
N ASP A 38 -3.95 5.42 9.92
CA ASP A 38 -3.69 6.38 10.99
C ASP A 38 -4.27 5.90 12.34
N THR A 39 -3.90 6.58 13.43
CA THR A 39 -4.35 6.22 14.78
C THR A 39 -5.87 6.33 14.96
N ASP A 40 -6.50 7.22 14.21
CA ASP A 40 -7.92 7.53 14.34
C ASP A 40 -8.78 6.65 13.42
N GLY A 41 -8.14 5.82 12.60
CA GLY A 41 -8.78 4.89 11.70
C GLY A 41 -9.43 5.51 10.47
N HIS A 42 -9.31 6.82 10.27
CA HIS A 42 -10.00 7.58 9.23
C HIS A 42 -9.21 7.69 7.94
N THR A 43 -7.88 7.55 8.02
CA THR A 43 -7.00 7.68 6.87
C THR A 43 -6.19 6.42 6.68
N MET A 44 -6.10 5.96 5.44
CA MET A 44 -5.16 4.91 5.04
C MET A 44 -4.16 5.47 4.04
N THR A 45 -2.89 5.11 4.20
CA THR A 45 -1.79 5.51 3.32
C THR A 45 -1.27 4.29 2.57
N LEU A 46 -1.44 4.30 1.25
CA LEU A 46 -0.78 3.37 0.34
C LEU A 46 0.63 3.89 0.07
N SER A 47 1.62 3.00 0.13
CA SER A 47 3.01 3.30 -0.22
C SER A 47 3.53 2.29 -1.24
N ILE A 48 4.29 2.74 -2.22
CA ILE A 48 4.96 1.89 -3.20
C ILE A 48 6.46 2.00 -2.99
N TYR A 49 7.12 0.85 -2.87
CA TYR A 49 8.55 0.73 -2.66
C TYR A 49 9.21 -0.03 -3.80
N GLU A 50 10.41 0.38 -4.16
CA GLU A 50 11.36 -0.43 -4.92
C GLU A 50 12.17 -1.28 -3.93
N VAL A 51 12.16 -2.61 -4.11
CA VAL A 51 12.77 -3.56 -3.16
C VAL A 51 14.21 -3.81 -3.52
#